data_AF-A0A353RDM5-F1
#
_entry.id   AF-A0A353RDM5-F1
#
_cell.length_a   1.000
_cell.length_b   1.000
_cell.length_c   1.000
_cell.angle_alpha   90.00
_cell.angle_beta   90.00
_cell.angle_gamma   90.00
#
_symmetry.space_group_name_H-M   'P 1'
#
loop_
_entity.id
_entity.type
_entity.pdbx_description
1 polymer ?
#
loop_
_entity_poly.entity_id
_entity_poly.type
_entity_poly.pdbx_seq_one_letter_code
_entity_poly.pdbx_strand_id
1 'polypeptide(L)'
;LIGHAMEKTPTMFNYKTHADHGSMFNTPPCYAIYICGLVLDWLKNTVGGLEEMEKINRRKAGLLYDFLDRSKLFRGTVVPEDRSLMNVPFVTDSEALNAKFVAEAAENGMVNLKGHRTVGGMRASLYNAMPVEGVEKLVDFMQKFEKANA
;
A
#
# COMPACT_ATOMS: atom_id res chain seq x y z
N LEU A 1 25.61 -13.63 -3.41
CA LEU A 1 24.30 -14.32 -3.50
C LEU A 1 24.32 -15.37 -4.63
N ILE A 2 24.47 -14.97 -5.89
CA ILE A 2 24.62 -15.90 -7.03
C ILE A 2 26.03 -16.48 -7.05
N GLY A 3 26.16 -17.79 -7.29
CA GLY A 3 27.46 -18.48 -7.37
C GLY A 3 28.14 -18.75 -6.02
N HIS A 4 27.51 -18.40 -4.91
CA HIS A 4 28.04 -18.57 -3.55
C HIS A 4 27.16 -19.46 -2.67
N ALA A 5 26.40 -20.38 -3.28
CA ALA A 5 25.63 -21.37 -2.52
C ALA A 5 26.59 -22.32 -1.79
N MET A 6 26.19 -22.79 -0.60
CA MET A 6 26.93 -23.85 0.08
C MET A 6 26.88 -25.12 -0.78
N GLU A 7 27.89 -25.98 -0.68
CA GLU A 7 27.91 -27.26 -1.42
C GLU A 7 26.68 -28.13 -1.14
N LYS A 8 26.14 -28.05 0.09
CA LYS A 8 24.93 -28.77 0.51
C LYS A 8 23.60 -28.14 0.08
N THR A 9 23.61 -26.98 -0.59
CA THR A 9 22.39 -26.26 -0.95
C THR A 9 21.62 -27.03 -2.04
N PRO A 10 20.34 -27.36 -1.84
CA PRO A 10 19.52 -27.99 -2.88
C PRO A 10 19.46 -27.13 -4.15
N THR A 11 19.42 -27.78 -5.31
CA THR A 11 19.41 -27.12 -6.63
C THR A 11 18.31 -26.04 -6.75
N MET A 12 17.09 -26.32 -6.27
CA MET A 12 15.99 -25.36 -6.28
C MET A 12 16.23 -24.09 -5.46
N PHE A 13 17.14 -24.12 -4.47
CA PHE A 13 17.48 -22.98 -3.64
C PHE A 13 18.81 -22.31 -4.05
N ASN A 14 19.46 -22.81 -5.10
CA ASN A 14 20.66 -22.19 -5.65
C ASN A 14 20.28 -21.13 -6.70
N TYR A 15 20.49 -19.86 -6.37
CA TYR A 15 20.21 -18.76 -7.30
C TYR A 15 21.00 -18.83 -8.62
N LYS A 16 22.17 -19.48 -8.64
CA LYS A 16 22.92 -19.68 -9.89
C LYS A 16 22.14 -20.54 -10.87
N THR A 17 21.47 -21.60 -10.38
CA THR A 17 20.62 -22.46 -11.21
C THR A 17 19.52 -21.64 -11.90
N HIS A 18 18.80 -20.80 -11.16
CA HIS A 18 17.75 -19.96 -11.73
C HIS A 18 18.31 -18.95 -12.75
N ALA A 19 19.44 -18.30 -12.43
CA ALA A 19 20.06 -17.32 -13.32
C ALA A 19 20.55 -17.94 -14.64
N ASP A 20 21.22 -19.10 -14.57
CA ASP A 20 21.73 -19.81 -15.75
C ASP A 20 20.60 -20.29 -16.69
N HIS A 21 19.39 -20.50 -16.16
CA HIS A 21 18.23 -20.95 -16.92
C HIS A 21 17.22 -19.82 -17.22
N GLY A 22 17.59 -18.55 -17.00
CA GLY A 22 16.69 -17.42 -17.25
C GLY A 22 15.38 -17.49 -16.45
N SER A 23 15.45 -17.97 -15.20
CA SER A 23 14.31 -18.23 -14.31
C SER A 23 13.34 -19.34 -14.78
N MET A 24 13.75 -20.17 -15.73
CA MET A 24 12.96 -21.28 -16.28
C MET A 24 13.58 -22.66 -15.98
N PHE A 25 14.24 -22.80 -14.83
CA PHE A 25 14.83 -24.07 -14.41
C PHE A 25 13.77 -25.17 -14.21
N ASN A 26 12.63 -24.81 -13.64
CA ASN A 26 11.43 -25.65 -13.56
C ASN A 26 10.24 -24.91 -14.19
N THR A 27 9.05 -25.51 -14.19
CA THR A 27 7.83 -24.89 -14.72
C THR A 27 7.54 -23.57 -14.00
N PRO A 28 7.64 -22.41 -14.67
CA PRO A 28 7.42 -21.13 -14.05
C PRO A 28 5.91 -20.82 -13.95
N PRO A 29 5.50 -19.87 -13.09
CA PRO A 29 4.11 -19.43 -13.00
C PRO A 29 3.76 -18.50 -14.17
N CYS A 30 3.59 -19.06 -15.38
CA CYS A 30 3.44 -18.31 -16.64
C CYS A 30 2.39 -17.19 -16.57
N TYR A 31 1.23 -17.45 -15.98
CA TYR A 31 0.16 -16.45 -15.85
C TYR A 31 0.59 -15.25 -14.98
N ALA A 32 1.22 -15.51 -13.82
CA ALA A 32 1.69 -14.43 -12.95
C ALA A 32 2.78 -13.58 -13.61
N ILE A 33 3.68 -14.22 -14.36
CA ILE A 33 4.70 -13.52 -15.16
C ILE A 33 4.06 -12.63 -16.23
N TYR A 34 3.05 -13.14 -16.93
CA TYR A 34 2.31 -12.38 -17.94
C TYR A 34 1.62 -11.15 -17.33
N ILE A 35 0.89 -11.31 -16.22
CA ILE A 35 0.25 -10.19 -15.52
C ILE A 35 1.28 -9.17 -15.02
N CYS A 36 2.43 -9.62 -14.51
CA CYS A 36 3.53 -8.74 -14.13
C CYS A 36 4.00 -7.89 -15.32
N GLY A 37 4.17 -8.50 -16.49
CA GLY A 37 4.50 -7.80 -17.74
C GLY A 37 3.49 -6.70 -18.07
N LEU A 38 2.19 -7.01 -18.03
CA LEU A 38 1.14 -6.02 -18.29
C LEU A 38 1.14 -4.84 -17.29
N VAL A 39 1.40 -5.11 -16.01
CA VAL A 39 1.49 -4.05 -14.98
C VAL A 39 2.72 -3.17 -15.20
N LEU A 40 3.86 -3.77 -15.59
CA LEU A 40 5.08 -3.02 -15.93
C LEU A 40 4.89 -2.17 -17.19
N ASP A 41 4.20 -2.67 -18.20
CA ASP A 41 3.87 -1.92 -19.40
C ASP A 41 2.93 -0.75 -19.12
N TRP A 42 1.90 -0.93 -18.28
CA TRP A 42 1.05 0.16 -17.81
C TRP A 42 1.86 1.23 -17.06
N LEU A 43 2.73 0.81 -16.14
CA LEU A 43 3.58 1.72 -15.36
C LEU A 43 4.50 2.54 -16.27
N LYS A 44 5.13 1.90 -17.26
CA LYS A 44 6.05 2.55 -18.19
C LYS A 44 5.32 3.46 -19.18
N ASN A 45 4.28 2.95 -19.85
CA ASN A 45 3.72 3.58 -21.04
C ASN A 45 2.48 4.43 -20.76
N THR A 46 1.68 4.08 -19.74
CA THR A 46 0.45 4.83 -19.39
C THR A 46 0.71 5.86 -18.30
N VAL A 47 1.48 5.50 -17.27
CA VAL A 47 1.80 6.44 -16.18
C VAL A 47 2.97 7.36 -16.54
N GLY A 48 3.94 6.86 -17.33
CA GLY A 48 5.15 7.61 -17.68
C GLY A 48 6.40 7.21 -16.89
N GLY A 49 6.40 6.04 -16.27
CA GLY A 49 7.54 5.50 -15.53
C GLY A 49 7.56 5.87 -14.05
N LEU A 50 8.71 5.65 -13.41
CA LEU A 50 8.85 5.73 -11.95
C LEU A 50 8.77 7.16 -11.43
N GLU A 51 9.31 8.15 -12.15
CA GLU A 51 9.29 9.55 -11.72
C GLU A 51 7.86 10.11 -11.67
N GLU A 52 7.04 9.81 -12.69
CA GLU A 52 5.63 10.22 -12.69
C GLU A 52 4.82 9.47 -11.63
N MET A 53 5.07 8.16 -11.45
CA MET A 53 4.44 7.39 -10.39
C MET A 53 4.81 7.93 -8.99
N GLU A 54 6.05 8.37 -8.79
CA GLU A 54 6.49 9.00 -7.54
C GLU A 54 5.71 10.29 -7.27
N LYS A 55 5.55 11.17 -8.27
CA LYS A 55 4.74 12.41 -8.13
C LYS A 55 3.31 12.09 -7.73
N ILE A 56 2.70 11.08 -8.36
CA ILE A 56 1.34 10.62 -8.03
C ILE A 56 1.28 10.09 -6.59
N ASN A 57 2.23 9.24 -6.20
CA ASN A 57 2.26 8.66 -4.85
C ASN A 57 2.49 9.72 -3.76
N ARG A 58 3.35 10.72 -4.02
CA ARG A 58 3.53 11.87 -3.13
C ARG A 58 2.26 12.71 -3.00
N ARG A 59 1.55 12.96 -4.10
CA ARG A 59 0.25 13.65 -4.07
C ARG A 59 -0.77 12.88 -3.21
N LYS A 60 -0.92 11.57 -3.43
CA LYS A 60 -1.82 10.71 -2.64
C LYS A 60 -1.50 10.76 -1.15
N ALA A 61 -0.25 10.49 -0.80
CA ALA A 61 0.17 10.47 0.60
C ALA A 61 0.02 11.85 1.25
N GLY A 62 0.41 12.92 0.55
CA GLY A 62 0.26 14.30 1.00
C GLY A 62 -1.18 14.65 1.36
N LEU A 63 -2.14 14.37 0.48
CA LEU A 63 -3.57 14.62 0.74
C LEU A 63 -4.04 14.01 2.07
N LEU A 64 -3.65 12.76 2.33
CA LEU A 64 -4.06 12.05 3.54
C LEU A 64 -3.31 12.54 4.79
N TYR A 65 -1.99 12.71 4.71
CA TYR A 65 -1.21 13.20 5.85
C TYR A 65 -1.54 14.64 6.22
N ASP A 66 -1.76 15.52 5.23
CA ASP A 66 -2.16 16.91 5.46
C ASP A 66 -3.52 17.00 6.18
N PHE A 67 -4.41 16.01 5.97
CA PHE A 67 -5.63 15.89 6.75
C PHE A 67 -5.34 15.39 8.17
N LEU A 68 -4.59 14.30 8.30
CA LEU A 68 -4.25 13.70 9.60
C LEU A 68 -3.53 14.68 10.54
N ASP A 69 -2.66 15.55 10.00
CA ASP A 69 -1.89 16.52 10.79
C ASP A 69 -2.74 17.69 11.33
N ARG A 70 -3.93 17.91 10.76
CA ARG A 70 -4.88 18.96 11.16
C ARG A 70 -6.13 18.42 11.84
N SER A 71 -6.32 17.10 11.82
CA SER A 71 -7.46 16.42 12.41
C SER A 71 -7.41 16.51 13.94
N LYS A 72 -8.58 16.66 14.56
CA LYS A 72 -8.78 16.59 16.01
C LYS A 72 -9.14 15.19 16.49
N LEU A 73 -9.63 14.34 15.59
CA LEU A 73 -10.11 13.00 15.90
C LEU A 73 -9.14 11.90 15.48
N PHE A 74 -8.51 12.07 14.32
CA PHE A 74 -7.59 11.11 13.74
C PHE A 74 -6.15 11.55 13.96
N ARG A 75 -5.25 10.59 14.16
CA ARG A 75 -3.81 10.83 14.21
C ARG A 75 -3.04 9.74 13.48
N GLY A 76 -2.01 10.14 12.75
CA GLY A 76 -1.00 9.20 12.24
C GLY A 76 -0.20 8.57 13.38
N THR A 77 0.31 7.35 13.18
CA THR A 77 1.10 6.64 14.20
C THR A 77 2.61 6.69 13.96
N VAL A 78 3.06 7.48 12.98
CA VAL A 78 4.45 7.53 12.52
C VAL A 78 4.92 8.99 12.48
N VAL A 79 6.16 9.23 12.92
CA VAL A 79 6.82 10.54 12.86
C VAL A 79 6.99 11.01 11.42
N PRO A 80 6.92 12.32 11.13
CA PRO A 80 6.86 12.86 9.76
C PRO A 80 7.92 12.34 8.78
N GLU A 81 9.17 12.21 9.23
CA GLU A 81 10.33 11.78 8.45
C GLU A 81 10.28 10.32 7.99
N ASP A 82 9.55 9.46 8.71
CA ASP A 82 9.46 8.01 8.46
C ASP A 82 8.13 7.62 7.79
N ARG A 83 7.30 8.60 7.44
CA ARG A 83 5.98 8.36 6.85
C ARG A 83 6.07 7.66 5.50
N SER A 84 5.45 6.50 5.42
CA SER A 84 5.33 5.75 4.16
C SER A 84 4.42 6.49 3.18
N LEU A 85 4.83 6.54 1.91
CA LEU A 85 3.97 6.97 0.80
C LEU A 85 2.92 5.93 0.40
N MET A 86 3.07 4.69 0.88
CA MET A 86 2.30 3.52 0.41
C MET A 86 1.32 2.99 1.45
N ASN A 87 1.65 3.07 2.73
CA ASN A 87 0.82 2.52 3.78
C ASN A 87 0.72 3.53 4.92
N VAL A 88 -0.45 4.13 5.08
CA VAL A 88 -0.69 5.17 6.06
C VAL A 88 -1.49 4.58 7.22
N PRO A 89 -0.83 4.20 8.34
CA PRO A 89 -1.53 3.80 9.55
C PRO A 89 -2.01 5.03 10.33
N PHE A 90 -3.25 4.98 10.80
CA PHE A 90 -3.86 6.04 11.60
C PHE A 90 -4.89 5.47 12.57
N VAL A 91 -5.17 6.20 13.63
CA VAL A 91 -6.06 5.79 14.72
C VAL A 91 -6.89 6.96 15.21
N THR A 92 -7.98 6.67 15.91
CA THR A 92 -8.64 7.58 16.85
C THR A 92 -8.25 7.22 18.29
N ASP A 93 -8.80 7.96 19.26
CA ASP A 93 -8.55 7.72 20.69
C ASP A 93 -9.34 6.55 21.30
N SER A 94 -10.21 5.88 20.53
CA SER A 94 -10.88 4.67 21.03
C SER A 94 -11.04 3.59 19.96
N GLU A 95 -10.92 2.33 20.39
CA GLU A 95 -11.18 1.16 19.53
C GLU A 95 -12.63 1.12 19.04
N ALA A 96 -13.58 1.64 19.82
CA ALA A 96 -14.98 1.74 19.43
C ALA A 96 -15.16 2.69 18.23
N LEU A 97 -14.50 3.85 18.25
CA LEU A 97 -14.52 4.79 17.12
C LEU A 97 -13.76 4.25 15.90
N ASN A 98 -12.63 3.55 16.11
CA ASN A 98 -11.93 2.86 15.04
C ASN A 98 -12.84 1.83 14.34
N ALA A 99 -13.53 1.00 15.13
CA ALA A 99 -14.46 0.01 14.61
C ALA A 99 -15.66 0.64 13.87
N LYS A 100 -16.22 1.72 14.44
CA LYS A 100 -17.30 2.50 13.82
C LYS A 100 -16.87 3.09 12.47
N PHE A 101 -15.70 3.73 12.42
CA PHE A 101 -15.15 4.30 11.19
C PHE A 101 -14.99 3.23 10.10
N VAL A 102 -14.41 2.07 10.44
CA VAL A 102 -14.21 0.97 9.48
C VAL A 102 -15.55 0.45 8.95
N ALA A 103 -16.57 0.32 9.79
CA ALA A 103 -17.90 -0.11 9.38
C ALA A 103 -18.56 0.89 8.42
N GLU A 104 -18.63 2.17 8.81
CA GLU A 104 -19.24 3.22 7.98
C GLU A 104 -18.45 3.48 6.68
N ALA A 105 -17.13 3.34 6.71
CA ALA A 105 -16.30 3.43 5.50
C ALA A 105 -16.68 2.31 4.51
N ALA A 106 -16.87 1.08 4.99
CA ALA A 106 -17.27 -0.04 4.15
C ALA A 106 -18.66 0.17 3.51
N GLU A 107 -19.61 0.76 4.24
CA GLU A 107 -20.93 1.14 3.71
C GLU A 107 -20.82 2.19 2.58
N ASN A 108 -19.77 3.01 2.61
CA ASN A 108 -19.46 3.99 1.57
C ASN A 108 -18.50 3.44 0.49
N GLY A 109 -18.32 2.12 0.41
CA GLY A 109 -17.50 1.45 -0.60
C GLY A 109 -15.98 1.55 -0.36
N MET A 110 -15.54 2.05 0.80
CA MET A 110 -14.15 2.12 1.21
C MET A 110 -13.79 0.90 2.06
N VAL A 111 -13.33 -0.16 1.40
CA VAL A 111 -13.01 -1.44 2.03
C VAL A 111 -11.52 -1.56 2.37
N ASN A 112 -11.17 -2.57 3.19
CA ASN A 112 -9.79 -2.91 3.56
C ASN A 112 -9.02 -1.82 4.35
N LEU A 113 -9.73 -0.94 5.04
CA LEU A 113 -9.14 0.09 5.91
C LEU A 113 -8.82 -0.39 7.32
N LYS A 114 -9.31 -1.58 7.73
CA LYS A 114 -8.99 -2.14 9.05
C LYS A 114 -7.48 -2.39 9.16
N GLY A 115 -6.86 -1.85 10.19
CA GLY A 115 -5.44 -2.03 10.46
C GLY A 115 -5.07 -3.49 10.71
N HIS A 116 -3.76 -3.78 10.69
CA HIS A 116 -3.29 -5.15 10.90
C HIS A 116 -3.64 -5.65 12.31
N ARG A 117 -3.98 -6.94 12.43
CA ARG A 117 -4.50 -7.55 13.67
C ARG A 117 -3.66 -7.32 14.93
N THR A 118 -2.35 -7.08 14.76
CA THR A 118 -1.40 -6.92 15.87
C THR A 118 -1.29 -5.48 16.38
N VAL A 119 -1.77 -4.50 15.62
CA VAL A 119 -1.64 -3.07 15.95
C VAL A 119 -2.98 -2.35 16.09
N GLY A 120 -4.07 -2.92 15.56
CA GLY A 120 -5.40 -2.30 15.62
C GLY A 120 -5.53 -1.09 14.68
N GLY A 121 -6.52 -0.24 14.95
CA GLY A 121 -6.70 1.01 14.20
C GLY A 121 -7.07 0.84 12.73
N MET A 122 -6.62 1.80 11.92
CA MET A 122 -6.85 1.83 10.47
C MET A 122 -5.54 1.91 9.69
N ARG A 123 -5.58 1.46 8.43
CA ARG A 123 -4.49 1.60 7.47
C ARG A 123 -5.03 1.82 6.06
N ALA A 124 -4.70 2.97 5.48
CA ALA A 124 -4.94 3.23 4.06
C ALA A 124 -3.73 2.75 3.23
N SER A 125 -3.95 1.82 2.30
CA SER A 125 -2.90 1.33 1.39
C SER A 125 -3.02 2.04 0.04
N LEU A 126 -2.01 2.82 -0.30
CA LEU A 126 -1.98 3.79 -1.41
C LEU A 126 -1.05 3.34 -2.55
N TYR A 127 -0.96 2.02 -2.80
CA TYR A 127 -0.12 1.45 -3.87
C TYR A 127 -0.34 2.12 -5.23
N ASN A 128 0.58 1.90 -6.16
CA ASN A 128 0.58 2.51 -7.50
C ASN A 128 -0.78 2.55 -8.20
N ALA A 129 -1.55 1.45 -8.15
CA ALA A 129 -2.86 1.35 -8.79
C ALA A 129 -4.01 2.05 -8.04
N MET A 130 -3.80 2.51 -6.81
CA MET A 130 -4.79 3.29 -6.06
C MET A 130 -4.90 4.69 -6.69
N PRO A 131 -6.07 5.10 -7.20
CA PRO A 131 -6.26 6.41 -7.82
C PRO A 131 -6.23 7.54 -6.78
N VAL A 132 -5.86 8.74 -7.22
CA VAL A 132 -5.83 9.94 -6.35
C VAL A 132 -7.23 10.25 -5.82
N GLU A 133 -8.23 10.10 -6.67
CA GLU A 133 -9.64 10.30 -6.40
C GLU A 133 -10.14 9.37 -5.28
N GLY A 134 -9.53 8.18 -5.15
CA GLY A 134 -9.81 7.26 -4.05
C GLY A 134 -9.36 7.82 -2.70
N VAL A 135 -8.24 8.54 -2.68
CA VAL A 135 -7.73 9.22 -1.48
C VAL A 135 -8.53 10.47 -1.17
N GLU A 136 -8.90 11.25 -2.18
CA GLU A 136 -9.76 12.43 -2.03
C GLU A 136 -11.11 12.02 -1.40
N LYS A 137 -11.76 10.96 -1.90
CA LYS A 137 -12.98 10.41 -1.30
C LYS A 137 -12.81 9.95 0.15
N LEU A 138 -11.67 9.34 0.47
CA LEU A 138 -11.36 8.93 1.84
C LEU A 138 -11.23 10.15 2.76
N VAL A 139 -10.51 11.20 2.35
CA VAL A 139 -10.35 12.42 3.12
C VAL A 139 -11.71 13.12 3.33
N ASP A 140 -12.53 13.22 2.29
CA ASP A 140 -13.88 13.79 2.39
C ASP A 140 -14.76 13.02 3.38
N PHE A 141 -14.66 11.69 3.38
CA PHE A 141 -15.36 10.85 4.34
C PHE A 141 -14.83 11.06 5.76
N MET A 142 -13.50 11.11 5.95
CA MET A 142 -12.88 11.36 7.25
C MET A 142 -13.29 12.72 7.83
N GLN A 143 -13.35 13.77 7.02
CA GLN A 143 -13.84 15.09 7.46
C GLN A 143 -15.29 15.05 7.97
N LYS A 144 -16.17 14.34 7.25
CA LYS A 144 -17.58 14.17 7.67
C LYS A 144 -17.69 13.34 8.94
N PHE A 145 -16.93 12.25 9.02
CA PHE A 145 -16.89 11.39 10.20
C PHE A 145 -16.39 12.16 11.42
N GLU A 146 -15.31 12.94 11.28
CA GLU A 146 -14.80 13.80 12.34
C GLU A 146 -15.84 14.81 12.81
N LYS A 147 -16.49 15.53 11.89
CA LYS A 147 -17.53 16.50 12.25
C LYS A 147 -18.71 15.88 13.03
N ALA A 148 -19.02 14.62 12.79
CA ALA A 148 -20.11 13.90 13.44
C ALA A 148 -19.72 13.24 14.77
N ASN A 149 -18.43 13.13 15.08
CA ASN A 149 -17.93 12.32 16.20
C ASN A 149 -16.83 13.00 17.05
N ALA A 150 -16.42 14.23 16.73
CA ALA A 150 -15.45 15.03 17.48
C ALA A 150 -16.09 16.00 18.48
#